data_AF-A0AAP2CI69-F1
#
_entry.id   AF-A0AAP2CI69-F1
#
_cell.length_a   1.000
_cell.length_b   1.000
_cell.length_c   1.000
_cell.angle_alpha   90.00
_cell.angle_beta   90.00
_cell.angle_gamma   90.00
#
_symmetry.space_group_name_H-M   'P 1'
#
loop_
_entity.id
_entity.type
_entity.pdbx_description
1 polymer ?
#
loop_
_entity_poly.entity_id
_entity_poly.type
_entity_poly.pdbx_seq_one_letter_code
_entity_poly.pdbx_strand_id
1 'polypeptide(L)'
;MDIDKKVAQLNALIAGDEIDREEFGSSLGELLGEGGLKVKVLDLEFYSKEKLEHAEREKAEAMRRQYYEEAAQWRDKANEIRQYVELGEDLQLTSSTFRIEHGHLFYFHTGLGKHDQLILKLIGKVG
;
A
#
# COMPACT_ATOMS: atom_id res chain seq x y z
N MET A 1 10.43 14.25 -19.06
CA MET A 1 10.06 14.33 -17.63
C MET A 1 11.02 13.44 -16.85
N ASP A 2 11.62 13.94 -15.77
CA ASP A 2 12.42 13.12 -14.85
C ASP A 2 11.47 12.54 -13.79
N ILE A 3 11.05 11.31 -14.03
CA ILE A 3 10.06 10.60 -13.23
C ILE A 3 10.57 10.38 -11.80
N ASP A 4 11.84 10.02 -11.64
CA ASP A 4 12.44 9.76 -10.32
C ASP A 4 12.47 11.03 -9.46
N LYS A 5 12.81 12.17 -10.08
CA LYS A 5 12.75 13.47 -9.41
C LYS A 5 11.33 13.81 -8.95
N LYS A 6 10.32 13.49 -9.75
CA LYS A 6 8.90 13.74 -9.41
C LYS A 6 8.42 12.84 -8.27
N VAL A 7 8.83 11.58 -8.24
CA VAL A 7 8.56 10.68 -7.10
C VAL A 7 9.23 11.18 -5.83
N ALA A 8 10.49 11.65 -5.93
CA ALA A 8 11.18 12.25 -4.78
C ALA A 8 10.44 13.50 -4.26
N GLN A 9 9.90 14.33 -5.16
CA GLN A 9 9.06 15.47 -4.79
C GLN A 9 7.78 15.03 -4.07
N LEU A 10 7.05 14.03 -4.59
CA LEU A 10 5.88 13.49 -3.91
C LEU A 10 6.22 12.98 -2.50
N ASN A 11 7.32 12.24 -2.37
CA ASN A 11 7.78 11.73 -1.08
C ASN A 11 8.14 12.86 -0.10
N ALA A 12 8.74 13.95 -0.59
CA ALA A 12 9.02 15.12 0.24
C ALA A 12 7.73 15.81 0.71
N LEU A 13 6.73 15.95 -0.17
CA LEU A 13 5.43 16.56 0.16
C LEU A 13 4.69 15.78 1.25
N ILE A 14 4.68 14.45 1.18
CA ILE A 14 3.98 13.62 2.19
C ILE A 14 4.73 13.50 3.52
N ALA A 15 6.04 13.74 3.52
CA ALA A 15 6.87 13.73 4.73
C ALA A 15 6.86 15.09 5.47
N GLY A 16 6.48 16.16 4.77
CA GLY A 16 6.37 17.52 5.30
C GLY A 16 5.39 17.65 6.47
N ASP A 17 5.51 18.73 7.23
CA ASP A 17 4.58 19.02 8.34
C ASP A 17 3.19 19.43 7.84
N GLU A 18 3.15 20.12 6.71
CA GLU A 18 1.94 20.47 5.97
C GLU A 18 2.01 19.87 4.57
N ILE A 19 0.84 19.68 3.98
CA ILE A 19 0.70 19.14 2.64
C ILE A 19 -0.12 20.09 1.78
N ASP A 20 0.56 20.68 0.79
CA ASP A 20 -0.09 21.42 -0.27
C ASP A 20 -0.82 20.42 -1.19
N ARG A 21 -2.15 20.47 -1.13
CA ARG A 21 -3.01 19.55 -1.88
C ARG A 21 -3.01 19.85 -3.38
N GLU A 22 -2.84 21.10 -3.77
CA GLU A 22 -2.79 21.49 -5.17
C GLU A 22 -1.47 21.05 -5.80
N GLU A 23 -0.35 21.26 -5.09
CA GLU A 23 0.96 20.80 -5.54
C GLU A 23 1.03 19.27 -5.60
N PHE A 24 0.52 18.59 -4.58
CA PHE A 24 0.43 17.13 -4.57
C PHE A 24 -0.44 16.60 -5.71
N GLY A 25 -1.63 17.16 -5.90
CA GLY A 25 -2.56 16.75 -6.95
C GLY A 25 -1.99 16.97 -8.35
N SER A 26 -1.32 18.10 -8.57
CA SER A 26 -0.65 18.41 -9.84
C SER A 26 0.50 17.45 -10.12
N SER A 27 1.36 17.21 -9.12
CA SER A 27 2.49 16.29 -9.25
C SER A 27 2.05 14.84 -9.49
N LEU A 28 0.99 14.40 -8.81
CA LEU A 28 0.40 13.08 -9.03
C LEU A 28 -0.25 13.01 -10.43
N GLY A 29 -1.01 14.04 -10.82
CA GLY A 29 -1.66 14.10 -12.13
C GLY A 29 -0.67 14.04 -13.29
N GLU A 30 0.47 14.72 -13.20
CA GLU A 30 1.53 14.66 -14.21
C GLU A 30 2.13 13.25 -14.32
N LEU A 31 2.41 12.59 -13.20
CA LEU A 31 2.96 11.22 -13.20
C LEU A 31 2.00 10.20 -13.82
N LEU A 32 0.69 10.35 -13.57
CA LEU A 32 -0.32 9.45 -14.10
C LEU A 32 -0.70 9.77 -15.55
N GLY A 33 -0.76 11.06 -15.91
CA GLY A 33 -1.08 11.54 -17.24
C GLY A 33 0.10 11.46 -18.19
N GLU A 34 1.08 12.35 -18.04
CA GLU A 34 2.25 12.43 -18.92
C GLU A 34 3.20 11.24 -18.76
N GLY A 35 3.29 10.70 -17.53
CA GLY A 35 4.09 9.51 -17.24
C GLY A 35 3.43 8.19 -17.64
N GLY A 36 2.11 8.20 -17.91
CA GLY A 36 1.34 6.99 -18.23
C GLY A 36 1.33 5.93 -17.13
N LEU A 37 1.69 6.31 -15.90
CA LEU A 37 1.74 5.40 -14.77
C LEU A 37 0.34 5.14 -14.24
N LYS A 38 0.14 3.95 -13.66
CA LYS A 38 -1.06 3.65 -12.86
C LYS A 38 -0.70 3.70 -11.39
N VAL A 39 -1.52 4.37 -10.59
CA VAL A 39 -1.37 4.38 -9.14
C VAL A 39 -1.90 3.07 -8.55
N LYS A 40 -1.16 2.48 -7.62
CA LYS A 40 -1.59 1.34 -6.81
C LYS A 40 -1.29 1.62 -5.36
N VAL A 41 -2.24 1.30 -4.48
CA VAL A 41 -2.05 1.41 -3.03
C VAL A 41 -1.75 0.02 -2.48
N LEU A 42 -0.67 -0.10 -1.73
CA LEU A 42 -0.34 -1.28 -0.93
C LEU A 42 -0.51 -0.92 0.54
N ASP A 43 -1.57 -1.44 1.13
CA ASP A 43 -1.95 -1.17 2.52
C ASP A 43 -1.24 -2.13 3.48
N LEU A 44 0.02 -1.83 3.77
CA LEU A 44 0.84 -2.59 4.72
C LEU A 44 0.36 -2.41 6.17
N GLU A 45 -0.39 -1.34 6.48
CA GLU A 45 -1.07 -1.19 7.78
C GLU A 45 -2.13 -2.28 7.95
N PHE A 46 -2.95 -2.48 6.92
CA PHE A 46 -3.95 -3.54 6.90
C PHE A 46 -3.31 -4.93 6.88
N TYR A 47 -2.30 -5.14 6.02
CA TYR A 47 -1.58 -6.41 5.91
C TYR A 47 -0.53 -6.56 7.03
N SER A 48 -0.99 -6.79 8.25
CA SER A 48 -0.16 -6.92 9.44
C SER A 48 0.05 -8.38 9.88
N LYS A 49 1.06 -8.59 10.74
CA LYS A 49 1.28 -9.89 11.42
C LYS A 49 0.04 -10.34 12.20
N GLU A 50 -0.68 -9.41 12.83
CA GLU A 50 -1.92 -9.71 13.54
C GLU A 50 -3.00 -10.27 12.60
N LYS A 51 -3.16 -9.70 11.40
CA LYS A 51 -4.09 -10.23 10.41
C LYS A 51 -3.66 -11.59 9.88
N LEU A 52 -2.36 -11.83 9.73
CA LEU A 52 -1.83 -13.13 9.34
C LEU A 52 -2.14 -14.19 10.40
N GLU A 53 -1.85 -13.90 11.67
CA GLU A 53 -2.16 -14.78 12.80
C GLU A 53 -3.65 -15.09 12.90
N HIS A 54 -4.50 -14.08 12.68
CA HIS A 54 -5.95 -14.26 12.63
C HIS A 54 -6.35 -15.20 11.48
N ALA A 55 -5.88 -14.97 10.25
CA ALA A 55 -6.21 -15.83 9.11
C ALA A 55 -5.74 -17.28 9.30
N GLU A 56 -4.55 -17.48 9.90
CA GLU A 56 -4.04 -18.81 10.25
C GLU A 56 -4.91 -19.50 11.32
N ARG A 57 -5.42 -18.74 12.29
CA ARG A 57 -6.35 -19.25 13.32
C ARG A 57 -7.67 -19.70 12.72
N GLU A 58 -8.29 -18.86 11.89
CA GLU A 58 -9.57 -19.18 11.24
C GLU A 58 -9.43 -20.40 10.31
N LYS A 59 -8.34 -20.50 9.54
CA LYS A 59 -8.00 -21.71 8.77
C LYS A 59 -7.97 -22.96 9.65
N ALA A 60 -7.27 -22.90 10.78
CA ALA A 60 -7.15 -24.03 11.69
C ALA A 60 -8.50 -24.41 12.32
N GLU A 61 -9.35 -23.43 12.63
CA GLU A 61 -10.68 -23.66 13.16
C GLU A 61 -11.63 -24.28 12.12
N ALA A 62 -11.63 -23.78 10.88
CA ALA A 62 -12.39 -24.37 9.77
C ALA A 62 -11.96 -25.81 9.52
N MET A 63 -10.66 -26.12 9.57
CA MET A 63 -10.14 -27.49 9.46
C MET A 63 -10.65 -28.40 10.59
N ARG A 64 -10.68 -27.92 11.84
CA ARG A 64 -11.24 -28.69 12.98
C ARG A 64 -12.72 -28.99 12.81
N ARG A 65 -13.47 -28.05 12.21
CA ARG A 65 -14.90 -28.19 11.89
C ARG A 65 -15.17 -28.97 10.60
N GLN A 66 -14.11 -29.40 9.89
CA GLN A 66 -14.16 -30.08 8.59
C GLN A 66 -14.81 -29.22 7.47
N TYR A 67 -14.73 -27.90 7.59
CA TYR A 67 -15.21 -26.95 6.60
C TYR A 67 -14.08 -26.64 5.60
N TYR A 68 -13.82 -27.59 4.70
CA TYR A 68 -12.64 -27.56 3.83
C TYR A 68 -12.61 -26.40 2.83
N GLU A 69 -13.76 -25.98 2.31
CA GLU A 69 -13.84 -24.83 1.40
C GLU A 69 -13.46 -23.53 2.13
N GLU A 70 -13.99 -23.33 3.33
CA GLU A 70 -13.66 -22.18 4.17
C GLU A 70 -12.18 -22.20 4.57
N ALA A 71 -11.64 -23.38 4.92
CA ALA A 71 -10.21 -23.54 5.20
C ALA A 71 -9.34 -23.18 3.98
N ALA A 72 -9.78 -23.52 2.76
CA ALA A 72 -9.07 -23.14 1.54
C ALA A 72 -9.09 -21.62 1.32
N GLN A 73 -10.23 -20.96 1.54
CA GLN A 73 -10.34 -19.50 1.46
C GLN A 73 -9.40 -18.80 2.46
N TRP A 74 -9.38 -19.26 3.71
CA TRP A 74 -8.48 -18.71 4.72
C TRP A 74 -7.01 -18.99 4.43
N ARG A 75 -6.68 -20.15 3.83
CA ARG A 75 -5.31 -20.45 3.36
C ARG A 75 -4.87 -19.45 2.30
N ASP A 76 -5.70 -19.20 1.29
CA ASP A 76 -5.35 -18.32 0.19
C ASP A 76 -5.20 -16.88 0.69
N LYS A 77 -6.09 -16.44 1.59
CA LYS A 77 -5.97 -15.15 2.28
C LYS A 77 -4.73 -15.04 3.17
N ALA A 78 -4.38 -16.08 3.92
CA ALA A 78 -3.16 -16.09 4.74
C ALA A 78 -1.90 -16.00 3.86
N ASN A 79 -1.89 -16.66 2.70
CA ASN A 79 -0.79 -16.56 1.75
C ASN A 79 -0.65 -15.15 1.18
N GLU A 80 -1.75 -14.50 0.81
CA GLU A 80 -1.76 -13.10 0.36
C GLU A 80 -1.22 -12.16 1.45
N ILE A 81 -1.75 -12.24 2.68
CA ILE A 81 -1.29 -11.40 3.80
C ILE A 81 0.22 -11.64 4.05
N ARG A 82 0.66 -12.91 4.01
CA ARG A 82 2.08 -13.25 4.21
C ARG A 82 2.99 -12.56 3.18
N GLN A 83 2.61 -12.57 1.90
CA GLN A 83 3.38 -11.88 0.85
C GLN A 83 3.57 -10.40 1.15
N TYR A 84 2.52 -9.72 1.63
CA TYR A 84 2.61 -8.30 1.99
C TYR A 84 3.38 -8.04 3.27
N VAL A 85 3.29 -8.93 4.28
CA VAL A 85 4.11 -8.84 5.49
C VAL A 85 5.59 -9.00 5.15
N GLU A 86 5.94 -10.02 4.37
CA GLU A 86 7.32 -10.27 3.90
C GLU A 86 7.83 -9.09 3.08
N LEU A 87 7.03 -8.57 2.15
CA LEU A 87 7.37 -7.37 1.39
C LEU A 87 7.62 -6.15 2.30
N GLY A 88 6.78 -5.94 3.31
CA GLY A 88 6.96 -4.85 4.28
C GLY A 88 8.26 -4.98 5.08
N GLU A 89 8.61 -6.20 5.48
CA GLU A 89 9.87 -6.52 6.17
C GLU A 89 11.10 -6.29 5.28
N ASP A 90 11.04 -6.74 4.03
CA ASP A 90 12.12 -6.59 3.04
C ASP A 90 12.39 -5.13 2.70
N LEU A 91 11.32 -4.32 2.59
CA LEU A 91 11.43 -2.91 2.22
C LEU A 91 11.89 -2.01 3.38
N GLN A 92 11.85 -2.51 4.63
CA GLN A 92 12.25 -1.79 5.84
C GLN A 92 11.71 -0.35 5.92
N LEU A 93 10.45 -0.15 5.53
CA LEU A 93 9.85 1.18 5.45
C LEU A 93 9.58 1.72 6.86
N THR A 94 10.10 2.91 7.15
CA THR A 94 9.85 3.62 8.41
C THR A 94 8.68 4.60 8.32
N SER A 95 8.16 4.84 7.12
CA SER A 95 7.01 5.70 6.84
C SER A 95 6.39 5.34 5.49
N SER A 96 5.18 5.83 5.24
CA SER A 96 4.52 5.66 3.95
C SER A 96 5.26 6.40 2.83
N THR A 97 5.29 5.82 1.63
CA THR A 97 6.11 6.33 0.53
C THR A 97 5.60 5.91 -0.85
N PHE A 98 5.93 6.71 -1.86
CA PHE A 98 5.78 6.37 -3.26
C PHE A 98 7.05 5.74 -3.83
N ARG A 99 6.90 4.67 -4.62
CA ARG A 99 7.96 4.13 -5.48
C ARG A 99 7.40 3.74 -6.84
N ILE A 100 8.26 3.66 -7.84
CA ILE A 100 7.88 3.18 -9.17
C ILE A 100 8.42 1.80 -9.40
N GLU A 101 7.55 0.92 -9.86
CA GLU A 101 7.91 -0.45 -10.18
C GLU A 101 7.00 -0.98 -11.30
N HIS A 102 7.60 -1.61 -12.31
CA HIS A 102 6.88 -2.19 -13.46
C HIS A 102 5.81 -1.28 -14.09
N GLY A 103 6.13 0.01 -14.28
CA GLY A 103 5.21 0.98 -14.89
C GLY A 103 4.04 1.42 -13.99
N HIS A 104 4.11 1.12 -12.70
CA HIS A 104 3.14 1.54 -11.71
C HIS A 104 3.79 2.46 -10.68
N LEU A 105 3.02 3.44 -10.21
CA LEU A 105 3.35 4.24 -9.04
C LEU A 105 2.70 3.58 -7.81
N PHE A 106 3.50 2.90 -7.01
CA PHE A 106 3.03 2.26 -5.78
C PHE A 106 3.09 3.25 -4.62
N TYR A 107 1.98 3.41 -3.91
CA TYR A 107 1.92 4.03 -2.60
C TYR A 107 1.91 2.94 -1.53
N PHE A 108 3.02 2.81 -0.79
CA PHE A 108 3.13 1.93 0.35
C PHE A 108 2.58 2.66 1.57
N HIS A 109 1.37 2.30 1.98
CA HIS A 109 0.72 2.83 3.17
C HIS A 109 1.08 1.97 4.37
N THR A 110 1.73 2.57 5.36
CA THR A 110 2.24 1.88 6.56
C THR A 110 1.44 2.20 7.83
N GLY A 111 0.57 3.21 7.79
CA GLY A 111 -0.11 3.76 8.97
C GLY A 111 0.74 4.70 9.81
N LEU A 112 2.04 4.81 9.49
CA LEU A 112 3.01 5.62 10.22
C LEU A 112 3.28 6.98 9.56
N GLY A 113 2.70 7.24 8.38
CA GLY A 113 2.86 8.52 7.69
C GLY A 113 1.96 9.62 8.28
N LYS A 114 2.49 10.82 8.43
CA LYS A 114 1.77 11.99 9.01
C LYS A 114 0.44 12.27 8.31
N HIS A 115 0.41 12.11 6.99
CA HIS A 115 -0.73 12.51 6.15
C HIS A 115 -1.44 11.33 5.48
N ASP A 116 -1.19 10.09 5.92
CA ASP A 116 -1.64 8.87 5.24
C ASP A 116 -3.12 8.87 4.83
N GLN A 117 -4.00 9.19 5.78
CA GLN A 117 -5.44 9.23 5.54
C GLN A 117 -5.84 10.29 4.50
N LEU A 118 -5.10 11.39 4.40
CA LEU A 118 -5.32 12.39 3.38
C LEU A 118 -4.80 11.91 2.02
N ILE A 119 -3.62 11.29 1.97
CA ILE A 119 -3.05 10.75 0.73
C ILE A 119 -3.96 9.69 0.12
N LEU A 120 -4.46 8.76 0.92
CA LEU A 120 -5.43 7.75 0.45
C LEU A 120 -6.68 8.39 -0.16
N LYS A 121 -7.21 9.44 0.47
CA LYS A 121 -8.36 10.20 -0.05
C LYS A 121 -8.04 10.93 -1.35
N LEU A 122 -6.82 11.44 -1.50
CA LEU A 122 -6.39 12.13 -2.72
C LEU A 122 -6.16 11.14 -3.86
N ILE A 123 -5.50 10.01 -3.61
CA ILE A 123 -5.31 8.94 -4.59
C ILE A 123 -6.66 8.39 -5.06
N GLY A 124 -7.58 8.11 -4.14
CA GLY A 124 -8.91 7.58 -4.45
C GLY A 124 -9.83 8.55 -5.21
N LYS A 125 -9.44 9.82 -5.38
CA LYS A 125 -10.13 10.80 -6.23
C LYS A 125 -9.54 10.91 -7.64
N VAL A 126 -8.35 10.36 -7.86
CA VAL A 126 -7.58 10.48 -9.11
C VAL A 126 -7.64 9.19 -9.94
N GLY A 127 -8.05 8.07 -9.35
CA GLY A 127 -8.40 6.82 -10.05
C GLY A 127 -9.88 6.74 -10.42
#